data_AF-A0A3N5HWI6-F1
#
_entry.id   AF-A0A3N5HWI6-F1
#
_cell.length_a   1.000
_cell.length_b   1.000
_cell.length_c   1.000
_cell.angle_alpha   90.00
_cell.angle_beta   90.00
_cell.angle_gamma   90.00
#
_symmetry.space_group_name_H-M   'P 1'
#
loop_
_entity.id
_entity.type
_entity.pdbx_description
1 polymer ?
#
loop_
_entity_poly.entity_id
_entity_poly.type
_entity_poly.pdbx_seq_one_letter_code
_entity_poly.pdbx_strand_id
1 'polypeptide(L)'
;MPAWIAKELDSPDVATRLRALETWAQSAPPGAVDPLILAYEEKDERVRARAMELIEQDWARTADAEQSSRGAEDINGIAESGDAGALGEQLTIDPIINESSIEDSVQSQPRDALQATNDD
;
A
#
# COMPACT_ATOMS: atom_id res chain seq x y z
N MET A 1 -4.64 27.01 9.40
CA MET A 1 -5.88 26.37 9.93
C MET A 1 -6.90 27.44 10.37
N PRO A 2 -8.20 27.30 10.09
CA PRO A 2 -9.26 28.21 10.56
C PRO A 2 -9.46 28.20 12.08
N ALA A 3 -9.98 29.29 12.63
CA ALA A 3 -10.24 29.39 14.08
C ALA A 3 -11.37 28.46 14.58
N TRP A 4 -12.34 28.11 13.72
CA TRP A 4 -13.49 27.29 14.14
C TRP A 4 -13.09 25.83 14.44
N ILE A 5 -12.15 25.26 13.68
CA ILE A 5 -11.68 23.89 13.91
C ILE A 5 -10.81 23.83 15.17
N ALA A 6 -9.99 24.85 15.45
CA ALA A 6 -9.25 24.96 16.71
C ALA A 6 -10.20 24.92 17.92
N LYS A 7 -11.28 25.69 17.84
CA LYS A 7 -12.30 25.79 18.89
C LYS A 7 -13.04 24.46 19.11
N GLU A 8 -13.43 23.78 18.04
CA GLU A 8 -14.12 22.48 18.16
C GLU A 8 -13.18 21.39 18.68
N LEU A 9 -11.88 21.43 18.33
CA LEU A 9 -10.87 20.51 18.86
C LEU A 9 -10.56 20.74 20.35
N ASP A 10 -10.74 21.96 20.85
CA ASP A 10 -10.61 22.28 22.28
C ASP A 10 -11.84 21.85 23.11
N SER A 11 -12.90 21.36 22.46
CA SER A 11 -14.13 20.99 23.17
C SER A 11 -13.92 19.76 24.06
N PRO A 12 -14.45 19.73 25.29
CA PRO A 12 -14.34 18.57 26.18
C PRO A 12 -15.03 17.33 25.61
N ASP A 13 -16.04 17.52 24.77
CA ASP A 13 -16.77 16.45 24.10
C ASP A 13 -15.96 15.80 22.98
N VAL A 14 -15.60 14.53 23.17
CA VAL A 14 -14.90 13.70 22.18
C VAL A 14 -15.65 13.67 20.84
N ALA A 15 -16.99 13.57 20.87
CA ALA A 15 -17.80 13.53 19.66
C ALA A 15 -17.70 14.84 18.84
N THR A 16 -17.62 15.99 19.51
CA THR A 16 -17.43 17.29 18.87
C THR A 16 -16.06 17.35 18.19
N ARG A 17 -15.01 16.93 18.89
CA ARG A 17 -13.64 16.86 18.34
C ARG A 17 -13.57 15.98 17.09
N LEU A 18 -14.15 14.78 17.14
CA LEU A 18 -14.20 13.84 16.01
C LEU A 18 -14.95 14.43 14.81
N ARG A 19 -16.14 14.97 15.04
CA ARG A 19 -16.94 15.57 13.96
C ARG A 19 -16.20 16.74 13.30
N ALA A 20 -15.47 17.52 14.08
CA ALA A 20 -14.69 18.63 13.57
C ALA A 20 -13.54 18.14 12.67
N LEU A 21 -12.81 17.09 13.08
CA LEU A 21 -11.78 16.45 12.26
C LEU A 21 -12.33 15.93 10.93
N GLU A 22 -13.47 15.24 10.97
CA GLU A 22 -14.10 14.71 9.76
C GLU A 22 -14.60 15.82 8.83
N THR A 23 -15.17 16.88 9.40
CA THR A 23 -15.61 18.05 8.62
C THR A 23 -14.41 18.75 7.97
N TRP A 24 -13.30 18.87 8.71
CA TRP A 24 -12.06 19.41 8.20
C TRP A 24 -11.54 18.56 7.03
N ALA A 25 -11.34 17.26 7.20
CA ALA A 25 -10.78 16.39 6.16
C ALA A 25 -11.62 16.34 4.86
N GLN A 26 -12.92 16.59 4.96
CA GLN A 26 -13.80 16.68 3.78
C GLN A 26 -13.67 18.00 3.03
N SER A 27 -13.42 19.11 3.74
CA SER A 27 -13.43 20.47 3.17
C SER A 27 -12.04 21.07 2.99
N ALA A 28 -11.03 20.50 3.61
CA ALA A 28 -9.66 21.00 3.60
C ALA A 28 -8.95 20.64 2.28
N PRO A 29 -7.99 21.47 1.84
CA PRO A 29 -7.17 21.15 0.69
C PRO A 29 -6.30 19.92 0.97
N PRO A 30 -5.93 19.14 -0.08
CA PRO A 30 -5.00 18.03 0.07
C PRO A 30 -3.68 18.51 0.70
N GLY A 31 -3.17 17.73 1.66
CA GLY A 31 -1.98 18.07 2.44
C GLY A 31 -2.25 18.89 3.70
N ALA A 32 -3.49 19.29 3.97
CA ALA A 32 -3.84 20.13 5.13
C ALA A 32 -3.98 19.32 6.43
N VAL A 33 -2.88 18.71 6.87
CA VAL A 33 -2.84 17.78 8.02
C VAL A 33 -2.62 18.46 9.38
N ASP A 34 -2.40 19.79 9.44
CA ASP A 34 -2.15 20.52 10.70
C ASP A 34 -3.10 20.16 11.87
N PRO A 35 -4.45 20.27 11.73
CA PRO A 35 -5.37 19.89 12.80
C PRO A 35 -5.37 18.39 13.10
N LEU A 36 -5.02 17.55 12.12
CA LEU A 36 -4.93 16.12 12.33
C LEU A 36 -3.70 15.77 13.17
N ILE A 37 -2.57 16.45 12.94
CA ILE A 37 -1.37 16.32 13.78
C ILE A 37 -1.67 16.75 15.22
N LEU A 38 -2.35 17.89 15.42
CA LEU A 38 -2.76 18.34 16.75
C LEU A 38 -3.65 17.30 17.45
N ALA A 39 -4.61 16.72 16.74
CA ALA A 39 -5.47 15.65 17.26
C ALA A 39 -4.75 14.32 17.49
N TYR A 40 -3.58 14.11 16.91
CA TYR A 40 -2.72 12.96 17.21
C TYR A 40 -1.99 13.10 18.55
N GLU A 41 -1.78 14.33 19.04
CA GLU A 41 -1.18 14.56 20.35
C GLU A 41 -2.19 14.45 21.50
N GLU A 42 -3.49 14.48 21.21
CA GLU A 42 -4.60 14.43 22.17
C GLU A 42 -4.61 13.19 23.06
N LYS A 43 -5.22 13.30 24.26
CA LYS A 43 -5.24 12.20 25.24
C LYS A 43 -6.21 11.08 24.87
N ASP A 44 -7.29 11.41 24.16
CA ASP A 44 -8.32 10.44 23.80
C ASP A 44 -7.87 9.56 22.63
N GLU A 45 -7.72 8.26 22.88
CA GLU A 45 -7.30 7.28 21.86
C GLU A 45 -8.18 7.29 20.61
N ARG A 46 -9.49 7.46 20.78
CA ARG A 46 -10.45 7.55 19.67
C ARG A 46 -10.17 8.73 18.75
N VAL A 47 -9.77 9.86 19.33
CA VAL A 47 -9.42 11.08 18.59
C VAL A 47 -8.10 10.86 17.85
N ARG A 48 -7.10 10.26 18.51
CA ARG A 48 -5.82 9.91 17.89
C ARG A 48 -5.96 8.95 16.72
N ALA A 49 -6.69 7.85 16.91
CA ALA A 49 -6.90 6.83 15.88
C ALA A 49 -7.59 7.45 14.67
N ARG A 50 -8.64 8.25 14.89
CA ARG A 50 -9.35 8.91 13.81
C ARG A 50 -8.49 9.94 13.07
N ALA A 51 -7.67 10.69 13.80
CA ALA A 51 -6.74 11.63 13.20
C ALA A 51 -5.72 10.92 12.27
N MET A 52 -5.16 9.79 12.71
CA MET A 52 -4.24 8.98 11.88
C MET A 52 -4.92 8.48 10.60
N GLU A 53 -6.11 7.88 10.71
CA GLU A 53 -6.86 7.42 9.53
C GLU A 53 -7.11 8.55 8.51
N LEU A 54 -7.40 9.78 8.99
CA LEU A 54 -7.65 10.92 8.12
C LEU A 54 -6.37 11.41 7.42
N ILE A 55 -5.21 11.32 8.09
CA ILE A 55 -3.91 11.64 7.49
C ILE A 55 -3.60 10.65 6.36
N GLU A 56 -3.79 9.35 6.60
CA GLU A 56 -3.58 8.32 5.59
C GLU A 56 -4.49 8.50 4.37
N GLN A 57 -5.76 8.86 4.60
CA GLN A 57 -6.72 9.15 3.52
C GLN A 57 -6.32 10.37 2.69
N ASP A 58 -5.78 11.41 3.33
CA ASP A 58 -5.31 12.62 2.64
C ASP A 58 -4.07 12.35 1.77
N TRP A 59 -3.14 11.53 2.28
CA TRP A 59 -1.98 11.07 1.50
C TRP A 59 -2.37 10.20 0.32
N ALA A 60 -3.33 9.28 0.50
CA ALA A 60 -3.84 8.45 -0.59
C ALA A 60 -4.50 9.31 -1.69
N ARG A 61 -5.26 10.35 -1.30
CA ARG A 61 -5.88 11.28 -2.25
C ARG A 61 -4.84 12.10 -3.02
N THR A 62 -3.78 12.52 -2.35
CA THR A 62 -2.71 13.33 -2.97
C THR A 62 -1.88 12.49 -3.94
N ALA A 63 -1.56 11.24 -3.59
CA ALA A 63 -0.82 10.34 -4.46
C ALA A 63 -1.56 10.04 -5.78
N ASP A 64 -2.88 9.89 -5.73
CA ASP A 64 -3.73 9.68 -6.92
C ASP A 64 -3.78 10.93 -7.83
N ALA A 65 -3.84 12.12 -7.23
CA ALA A 65 -3.82 13.39 -7.95
C ALA A 65 -2.50 13.62 -8.71
N GLU A 66 -1.36 13.25 -8.11
CA GLU A 66 -0.03 13.39 -8.70
C GLU A 66 0.22 12.37 -9.84
N GLN A 67 -0.33 11.16 -9.73
CA GLN A 67 -0.25 10.14 -10.79
C GLN A 67 -1.03 10.52 -12.06
N SER A 68 -2.15 11.24 -11.92
CA SER A 68 -2.94 11.69 -13.07
C SER A 68 -2.26 12.78 -13.90
N SER A 69 -1.31 13.53 -13.33
CA SER A 69 -0.58 14.58 -14.07
C SER A 69 0.59 14.04 -14.91
N ARG A 70 1.00 12.78 -14.73
CA ARG A 70 2.18 12.18 -15.41
C ARG A 70 1.83 11.34 -16.64
N GLY A 71 0.57 11.33 -17.07
CA GLY A 71 0.09 10.54 -18.22
C GLY A 71 0.07 11.25 -19.58
N ALA A 72 0.57 12.48 -19.69
CA ALA A 72 0.49 13.29 -20.91
C ALA A 72 1.86 13.74 -21.46
N GLU A 73 2.93 12.99 -21.19
CA GLU A 73 4.20 13.16 -21.90
C GLU A 73 4.25 12.21 -23.08
N ASP A 74 3.83 12.77 -24.20
CA ASP A 74 4.00 12.30 -25.57
C ASP A 74 5.45 11.86 -25.82
N ILE A 75 5.69 10.56 -25.96
CA ILE A 75 6.83 10.05 -26.72
C ILE A 75 6.33 9.05 -27.77
N ASN A 76 5.52 9.55 -28.70
CA ASN A 76 5.50 8.96 -30.03
C ASN A 76 6.81 9.36 -30.73
N GLY A 77 7.79 8.46 -30.73
CA GLY A 77 9.12 8.73 -31.23
C GLY A 77 9.87 7.49 -31.70
N ILE A 78 9.36 6.89 -32.78
CA ILE A 78 10.14 6.21 -33.83
C ILE A 78 10.66 4.80 -33.51
N ALA A 79 10.14 3.86 -34.30
CA ALA A 79 10.67 2.53 -34.52
C ALA A 79 12.11 2.57 -35.04
N GLU A 80 13.01 1.79 -34.44
CA GLU A 80 14.10 1.18 -35.18
C GLU A 80 14.34 -0.25 -34.70
N SER A 81 14.40 -1.12 -35.70
CA SER A 81 14.66 -2.55 -35.64
C SER A 81 16.05 -2.81 -35.06
N GLY A 82 16.18 -3.75 -34.12
CA GLY A 82 17.50 -4.15 -33.67
C GLY A 82 17.50 -5.13 -32.49
N ASP A 83 17.65 -6.41 -32.84
CA ASP A 83 18.38 -7.41 -32.08
C ASP A 83 17.86 -7.83 -30.69
N ALA A 84 17.29 -9.03 -30.66
CA ALA A 84 17.02 -9.78 -29.44
C ALA A 84 18.34 -10.24 -28.82
N GLY A 85 18.84 -9.50 -27.83
CA GLY A 85 20.01 -9.89 -27.05
C GLY A 85 20.01 -9.26 -25.67
N ALA A 86 20.00 -10.10 -24.63
CA ALA A 86 20.21 -9.81 -23.22
C ALA A 86 18.99 -9.30 -22.41
N LEU A 87 18.25 -10.25 -21.83
CA LEU A 87 17.44 -10.04 -20.63
C LEU A 87 18.39 -10.03 -19.41
N GLY A 88 18.81 -8.85 -18.99
CA GLY A 88 19.37 -8.60 -17.67
C GLY A 88 18.28 -8.17 -16.71
N GLU A 89 18.03 -9.01 -15.69
CA GLU A 89 17.34 -8.76 -14.41
C GLU A 89 16.25 -7.66 -14.37
N GLN A 90 15.00 -8.08 -14.58
CA GLN A 90 13.88 -7.53 -13.83
C GLN A 90 13.95 -8.08 -12.40
N LEU A 91 14.35 -7.22 -11.46
CA LEU A 91 14.13 -7.44 -10.03
C LEU A 91 12.62 -7.32 -9.77
N THR A 92 11.94 -8.42 -10.02
CA THR A 92 10.57 -8.70 -9.60
C THR A 92 10.50 -8.55 -8.09
N ILE A 93 9.48 -7.83 -7.66
CA ILE A 93 8.96 -7.73 -6.31
C ILE A 93 8.78 -9.14 -5.73
N ASP A 94 9.46 -9.46 -4.64
CA ASP A 94 9.16 -10.63 -3.81
C ASP A 94 8.12 -10.26 -2.74
N PRO A 95 6.86 -10.72 -2.85
CA PRO A 95 6.04 -10.96 -1.68
C PRO A 95 6.54 -12.22 -0.97
N ILE A 96 6.89 -12.04 0.30
CA ILE A 96 7.21 -13.09 1.26
C ILE A 96 6.10 -14.15 1.25
N ILE A 97 6.39 -15.35 0.72
CA ILE A 97 5.73 -16.58 1.14
C ILE A 97 6.83 -17.56 1.55
N ASN A 98 6.83 -17.79 2.85
CA ASN A 98 7.66 -18.66 3.67
C ASN A 98 7.81 -20.09 3.13
N GLU A 99 9.08 -20.51 3.02
CA GLU A 99 9.65 -21.85 3.24
C GLU A 99 8.69 -23.05 3.23
N SER A 100 8.82 -23.90 2.20
CA SER A 100 8.75 -25.36 2.30
C SER A 100 9.39 -26.00 1.07
N SER A 101 10.70 -26.24 1.16
CA SER A 101 11.40 -27.39 0.58
C SER A 101 10.98 -27.83 -0.84
N ILE A 102 11.57 -27.23 -1.86
CA ILE A 102 11.74 -27.89 -3.16
C ILE A 102 13.13 -28.53 -3.15
N GLU A 103 13.22 -29.77 -2.67
CA GLU A 103 14.22 -30.71 -3.15
C GLU A 103 13.55 -31.38 -4.36
N ASP A 104 13.84 -30.94 -5.58
CA ASP A 104 14.98 -31.38 -6.39
C ASP A 104 15.18 -32.90 -6.37
N SER A 105 14.51 -33.59 -7.30
CA SER A 105 15.20 -34.58 -8.13
C SER A 105 14.25 -35.18 -9.16
N VAL A 106 14.46 -34.74 -10.39
CA VAL A 106 14.10 -35.46 -11.60
C VAL A 106 14.90 -36.76 -11.68
N GLN A 107 14.26 -37.93 -11.61
CA GLN A 107 14.76 -39.09 -12.33
C GLN A 107 13.65 -40.07 -12.71
N SER A 108 13.31 -39.99 -13.99
CA SER A 108 12.39 -40.88 -14.67
C SER A 108 13.11 -42.19 -15.02
N GLN A 109 12.62 -43.29 -14.44
CA GLN A 109 12.76 -44.72 -14.82
C GLN A 109 14.16 -45.38 -14.72
N PRO A 110 14.19 -46.68 -14.36
CA PRO A 110 13.91 -47.71 -15.36
C PRO A 110 12.82 -48.72 -14.96
N ARG A 111 12.24 -49.30 -16.02
CA ARG A 111 11.41 -50.51 -16.02
C ARG A 111 12.26 -51.71 -15.62
N ASP A 112 11.86 -52.47 -14.61
CA ASP A 112 12.07 -53.92 -14.45
C ASP A 112 11.13 -54.36 -13.32
N ALA A 113 9.98 -54.97 -13.60
CA ALA A 113 9.82 -56.40 -13.86
C ALA A 113 10.24 -57.27 -12.66
N LEU A 114 9.22 -57.98 -12.10
CA LEU A 114 9.34 -59.20 -11.29
C LEU A 114 9.87 -58.97 -9.84
N GLN A 115 9.35 -59.55 -8.76
CA GLN A 115 8.61 -60.80 -8.56
C GLN A 115 7.92 -60.69 -7.19
N ALA A 116 6.61 -60.92 -7.15
CA ALA A 116 5.96 -61.33 -5.92
C ALA A 116 6.39 -62.78 -5.62
N THR A 117 7.04 -62.97 -4.48
CA THR A 117 7.11 -64.24 -3.76
C THR A 117 7.19 -63.80 -2.30
N ASN A 118 6.10 -63.93 -1.53
CA ASN A 118 5.83 -65.14 -0.75
C ASN A 118 7.11 -65.68 -0.13
N ASP A 119 7.26 -65.53 1.18
CA ASP A 119 7.33 -66.72 2.02
C ASP A 119 6.84 -66.38 3.44
N ASP A 120 6.22 -67.39 4.02
CA ASP A 120 5.57 -67.51 5.33
C ASP A 120 6.62 -67.59 6.46
#